data_AF-A0ABD7CYV8-F1
#
_entry.id   AF-A0ABD7CYV8-F1
#
_cell.length_a   1.000
_cell.length_b   1.000
_cell.length_c   1.000
_cell.angle_alpha   90.00
_cell.angle_beta   90.00
_cell.angle_gamma   90.00
#
_symmetry.space_group_name_H-M   'P 1'
#
loop_
_entity.id
_entity.type
_entity.pdbx_description
1 polymer ?
#
loop_
_entity_poly.entity_id
_entity_poly.type
_entity_poly.pdbx_seq_one_letter_code
_entity_poly.pdbx_strand_id
1 'polypeptide(L)'
;MVITGYGDGPTVVGEALVGRAGFWGCHLLGLCEDGACDERAEPAWFGGDGADADALAEVLFDPERWPVFRVPVEGAAPGGGVAVVYRNLDGDGGVEYRRTGGVTGAVTGAVTGGATGGGTGDVRLSWGELVAVADGPGGGGDGVSDRDERFLLLLPCLRGTWEEAVARERVVAALVAVGAPEDTVERAAGHLLGHLERRAVNEPGWKSPLSGR
;
A
#
# COMPACT_ATOMS: atom_id res chain seq x y z
N MET A 1 -4.77 13.78 15.77
CA MET A 1 -5.74 13.21 14.81
C MET A 1 -6.34 11.97 15.45
N VAL A 2 -7.63 11.68 15.29
CA VAL A 2 -8.27 10.53 15.95
C VAL A 2 -8.68 9.53 14.88
N ILE A 3 -8.03 8.37 14.87
CA ILE A 3 -8.49 7.21 14.10
C ILE A 3 -9.20 6.27 15.05
N THR A 4 -10.48 6.01 14.78
CA THR A 4 -11.27 5.06 15.56
C THR A 4 -10.57 3.70 15.62
N GLY A 5 -10.39 3.17 16.83
CA GLY A 5 -9.69 1.91 17.08
C GLY A 5 -8.27 2.03 17.62
N TYR A 6 -7.66 3.22 17.58
CA TYR A 6 -6.29 3.45 18.08
C TYR A 6 -6.22 4.06 19.49
N GLY A 7 -7.35 4.46 20.10
CA GLY A 7 -7.38 5.03 21.45
C GLY A 7 -6.45 6.24 21.60
N ASP A 8 -5.55 6.19 22.59
CA ASP A 8 -4.50 7.18 22.87
C ASP A 8 -3.16 6.90 22.14
N GLY A 9 -3.14 6.00 21.15
CA GLY A 9 -1.93 5.72 20.36
C GLY A 9 -1.38 6.99 19.68
N PRO A 10 -0.06 7.13 19.52
CA PRO A 10 0.58 8.40 19.14
C PRO A 10 0.48 8.67 17.63
N THR A 11 -0.73 8.67 17.08
CA THR A 11 -0.97 8.86 15.64
C THR A 11 -0.65 10.28 15.20
N VAL A 12 0.16 10.39 14.14
CA VAL A 12 0.60 11.66 13.57
C VAL A 12 0.30 11.70 12.07
N VAL A 13 0.14 12.92 11.54
CA VAL A 13 -0.08 13.19 10.11
C VAL A 13 1.19 12.81 9.34
N GLY A 14 1.07 11.90 8.38
CA GLY A 14 2.19 11.31 7.66
C GLY A 14 2.33 11.78 6.20
N GLU A 15 1.34 12.47 5.64
CA GLU A 15 1.26 12.71 4.18
C GLU A 15 2.50 13.39 3.58
N ALA A 16 3.17 14.27 4.32
CA ALA A 16 4.40 14.93 3.85
C ALA A 16 5.60 13.95 3.69
N LEU A 17 5.54 12.77 4.30
CA LEU A 17 6.59 11.76 4.20
C LEU A 17 6.59 11.05 2.84
N VAL A 18 5.46 11.05 2.11
CA VAL A 18 5.32 10.35 0.82
C VAL A 18 6.30 10.90 -0.23
N GLY A 19 6.55 12.22 -0.20
CA GLY A 19 7.50 12.88 -1.10
C GLY A 19 8.96 12.84 -0.66
N ARG A 20 9.30 12.14 0.44
CA ARG A 20 10.70 12.00 0.89
C ARG A 20 11.38 10.84 0.18
N ALA A 21 12.65 11.03 -0.18
CA ALA A 21 13.50 9.93 -0.64
C ALA A 21 13.48 8.78 0.38
N GLY A 22 13.49 7.54 -0.13
CA GLY A 22 13.38 6.33 0.67
C GLY A 22 11.96 5.88 1.01
N PHE A 23 10.92 6.71 0.81
CA PHE A 23 9.53 6.36 1.21
C PHE A 23 9.02 5.12 0.52
N TRP A 24 9.12 5.10 -0.80
CA TRP A 24 8.66 3.98 -1.60
C TRP A 24 9.49 2.73 -1.37
N GLY A 25 10.80 2.89 -1.11
CA GLY A 25 11.66 1.80 -0.64
C GLY A 25 11.12 1.19 0.67
N CYS A 26 10.86 2.00 1.70
CA CYS A 26 10.31 1.50 2.95
C CYS A 26 8.91 0.89 2.83
N HIS A 27 8.06 1.46 1.96
CA HIS A 27 6.66 1.05 1.84
C HIS A 27 6.48 -0.23 0.99
N LEU A 28 7.22 -0.34 -0.12
CA LEU A 28 7.00 -1.37 -1.13
C LEU A 28 7.99 -2.53 -1.06
N LEU A 29 9.19 -2.34 -0.47
CA LEU A 29 10.23 -3.37 -0.47
C LEU A 29 9.77 -4.69 0.16
N GLY A 30 8.97 -4.63 1.23
CA GLY A 30 8.41 -5.82 1.88
C GLY A 30 7.52 -6.68 0.97
N LEU A 31 6.93 -6.10 -0.09
CA LEU A 31 6.21 -6.85 -1.13
C LEU A 31 7.15 -7.55 -2.12
N CYS A 32 8.46 -7.35 -2.04
CA CYS A 32 9.42 -7.98 -2.94
C CYS A 32 10.23 -9.12 -2.27
N GLU A 33 10.07 -9.35 -0.97
CA GLU A 33 10.97 -10.19 -0.15
C GLU A 33 10.72 -11.71 -0.24
N ASP A 34 9.73 -12.20 -1.00
CA ASP A 34 9.36 -13.64 -0.98
C ASP A 34 10.36 -14.60 -1.66
N GLY A 35 11.54 -14.13 -2.09
CA GLY A 35 12.63 -15.01 -2.55
C GLY A 35 12.35 -15.81 -3.83
N ALA A 36 11.35 -15.45 -4.63
CA ALA A 36 11.01 -16.13 -5.88
C ALA A 36 11.88 -15.69 -7.08
N CYS A 37 12.69 -14.65 -6.92
CA CYS A 37 13.57 -14.11 -7.94
C CYS A 37 15.02 -14.18 -7.45
N ASP A 38 15.96 -14.42 -8.37
CA ASP A 38 17.39 -14.61 -8.05
C ASP A 38 18.05 -13.34 -7.50
N GLU A 39 17.48 -12.17 -7.76
CA GLU A 39 17.97 -10.87 -7.30
C GLU A 39 17.12 -10.37 -6.12
N ARG A 40 17.78 -10.01 -5.01
CA ARG A 40 17.12 -9.39 -3.87
C ARG A 40 16.78 -7.95 -4.24
N ALA A 41 15.52 -7.56 -4.05
CA ALA A 41 15.11 -6.17 -4.23
C ALA A 41 15.85 -5.25 -3.25
N GLU A 42 16.17 -4.05 -3.70
CA GLU A 42 16.86 -3.03 -2.92
C GLU A 42 16.02 -1.74 -2.87
N PRO A 43 16.15 -0.91 -1.81
CA PRO A 43 15.42 0.35 -1.72
C PRO A 43 15.61 1.25 -2.94
N ALA A 44 16.81 1.23 -3.53
CA ALA A 44 17.16 2.05 -4.70
C ALA A 44 16.29 1.77 -5.94
N TRP A 45 15.64 0.61 -6.02
CA TRP A 45 14.73 0.30 -7.11
C TRP A 45 13.48 1.19 -7.13
N PHE A 46 13.15 1.80 -5.99
CA PHE A 46 11.97 2.61 -5.76
C PHE A 46 12.29 4.11 -5.62
N GLY A 47 13.54 4.50 -5.87
CA GLY A 47 14.02 5.87 -5.67
C GLY A 47 14.63 6.11 -4.28
N GLY A 48 15.58 7.05 -4.22
CA GLY A 48 16.49 7.21 -3.08
C GLY A 48 17.54 6.12 -3.02
N ASP A 49 18.47 6.20 -2.08
CA ASP A 49 19.43 5.12 -1.80
C ASP A 49 19.14 4.40 -0.47
N GLY A 50 20.01 3.47 -0.08
CA GLY A 50 19.88 2.76 1.19
C GLY A 50 19.93 3.68 2.41
N ALA A 51 20.72 4.76 2.36
CA ALA A 51 20.81 5.73 3.46
C ALA A 51 19.54 6.58 3.57
N ASP A 52 18.93 6.95 2.44
CA ASP A 52 17.62 7.62 2.42
C ASP A 52 16.55 6.73 3.05
N ALA A 53 16.54 5.44 2.68
CA ALA A 53 15.60 4.46 3.23
C ALA A 53 15.81 4.25 4.74
N ASP A 54 17.06 4.10 5.19
CA ASP A 54 17.36 3.97 6.62
C ASP A 54 16.93 5.22 7.40
N ALA A 55 17.26 6.42 6.91
CA ALA A 55 16.89 7.68 7.55
C ALA A 55 15.37 7.87 7.63
N LEU A 56 14.62 7.34 6.66
CA LEU A 56 13.17 7.40 6.68
C LEU A 56 12.54 6.29 7.52
N ALA A 57 13.15 5.10 7.57
CA ALA A 57 12.73 4.00 8.43
C ALA A 57 12.71 4.42 9.90
N GLU A 58 13.71 5.19 10.36
CA GLU A 58 13.75 5.76 11.71
C GLU A 58 12.52 6.63 12.04
N VAL A 59 11.91 7.27 11.03
CA VAL A 59 10.72 8.10 11.19
C VAL A 59 9.43 7.29 11.02
N LEU A 60 9.40 6.38 10.05
CA LEU A 60 8.21 5.57 9.75
C LEU A 60 7.94 4.53 10.83
N PHE A 61 8.98 4.00 11.48
CA PHE A 61 8.91 2.93 12.45
C PHE A 61 9.15 3.39 13.90
N ASP A 62 9.12 4.70 14.16
CA ASP A 62 9.24 5.30 15.49
C ASP A 62 8.10 4.79 16.42
N PRO A 63 8.39 4.13 17.55
CA PRO A 63 7.34 3.64 18.46
C PRO A 63 6.55 4.77 19.12
N GLU A 64 7.13 5.98 19.23
CA GLU A 64 6.47 7.16 19.80
C GLU A 64 5.65 7.94 18.77
N ARG A 65 5.67 7.56 17.50
CA ARG A 65 4.94 8.25 16.42
C ARG A 65 4.42 7.25 15.42
N TRP A 66 3.11 7.21 15.22
CA TRP A 66 2.50 6.31 14.24
C TRP A 66 2.02 7.14 13.05
N PRO A 67 2.83 7.30 11.98
CA PRO A 67 2.43 8.01 10.79
C PRO A 67 1.16 7.45 10.17
N VAL A 68 0.29 8.36 9.74
CA VAL A 68 -0.94 8.02 9.05
C VAL A 68 -1.02 8.77 7.74
N PHE A 69 -1.34 8.01 6.70
CA PHE A 69 -1.58 8.51 5.35
C PHE A 69 -3.05 8.33 5.02
N ARG A 70 -3.76 9.45 4.83
CA ARG A 70 -5.17 9.44 4.47
C ARG A 70 -5.30 9.46 2.96
N VAL A 71 -6.00 8.47 2.43
CA VAL A 71 -6.33 8.33 1.02
C VAL A 71 -7.82 8.61 0.86
N PRO A 72 -8.22 9.80 0.36
CA PRO A 72 -9.62 10.15 0.21
C PRO A 72 -10.29 9.24 -0.83
N VAL A 73 -11.58 8.95 -0.62
CA VAL A 73 -12.41 8.20 -1.58
C VAL A 73 -13.56 9.10 -2.03
N GLU A 74 -13.78 9.16 -3.34
CA GLU A 74 -14.86 9.96 -3.91
C GLU A 74 -16.22 9.53 -3.38
N GLY A 75 -17.08 10.52 -3.07
CA GLY A 75 -18.43 10.27 -2.56
C GLY A 75 -18.48 9.84 -1.08
N ALA A 76 -17.34 9.69 -0.40
CA ALA A 76 -17.31 9.49 1.03
C ALA A 76 -17.67 10.77 1.79
N ALA A 77 -18.19 10.63 3.01
CA ALA A 77 -18.37 11.77 3.91
C ALA A 77 -17.03 12.48 4.17
N PRO A 78 -17.01 13.76 4.58
CA PRO A 78 -15.76 14.45 4.89
C PRO A 78 -14.87 13.66 5.85
N GLY A 79 -13.60 13.45 5.48
CA GLY A 79 -12.66 12.60 6.23
C GLY A 79 -12.83 11.09 6.01
N GLY A 80 -13.71 10.67 5.10
CA GLY A 80 -13.91 9.28 4.69
C GLY A 80 -12.96 8.83 3.59
N GLY A 81 -12.49 7.59 3.70
CA GLY A 81 -11.53 7.02 2.77
C GLY A 81 -10.80 5.82 3.37
N VAL A 82 -9.52 5.66 3.02
CA VAL A 82 -8.62 4.66 3.60
C VAL A 82 -7.51 5.36 4.37
N ALA A 83 -7.26 4.96 5.61
CA ALA A 83 -6.09 5.34 6.38
C ALA A 83 -5.08 4.19 6.33
N VAL A 84 -3.85 4.52 5.93
CA VAL A 84 -2.67 3.66 6.06
C VAL A 84 -1.94 4.09 7.33
N VAL A 85 -1.80 3.20 8.30
CA VAL A 85 -1.25 3.50 9.63
C VAL A 85 0.00 2.66 9.85
N TYR A 86 1.14 3.31 10.05
CA TYR A 86 2.36 2.66 10.51
C TYR A 86 2.23 2.47 12.03
N ARG A 87 1.64 1.36 12.44
CA ARG A 87 1.42 0.99 13.83
C ARG A 87 2.71 0.42 14.39
N ASN A 88 3.49 1.22 15.10
CA ASN A 88 4.81 0.84 15.61
C ASN A 88 4.71 0.38 17.07
N LEU A 89 3.93 -0.67 17.32
CA LEU A 89 3.86 -1.28 18.65
C LEU A 89 5.08 -2.18 18.87
N ASP A 90 5.76 -2.05 20.00
CA ASP A 90 6.89 -2.91 20.35
C ASP A 90 6.56 -4.40 20.22
N GLY A 91 7.30 -5.10 19.36
CA GLY A 91 7.13 -6.54 19.11
C GLY A 91 5.94 -6.94 18.24
N ASP A 92 5.08 -6.01 17.85
CA ASP A 92 3.89 -6.25 17.00
C ASP A 92 3.64 -5.06 16.06
N GLY A 93 4.73 -4.51 15.53
CA GLY A 93 4.69 -3.39 14.60
C GLY A 93 4.22 -3.82 13.21
N GLY A 94 3.58 -2.92 12.47
CA GLY A 94 3.21 -3.17 11.09
C GLY A 94 2.42 -2.03 10.44
N VAL A 95 2.21 -2.14 9.13
CA VAL A 95 1.37 -1.21 8.39
C VAL A 95 -0.06 -1.74 8.35
N GLU A 96 -1.02 -1.00 8.90
CA GLU A 96 -2.45 -1.32 8.89
C GLU A 96 -3.22 -0.45 7.89
N TYR A 97 -4.27 -1.03 7.31
CA TYR A 97 -5.17 -0.35 6.38
C TYR A 97 -6.58 -0.34 6.95
N ARG A 98 -7.17 0.84 7.10
CA ARG A 98 -8.48 1.02 7.75
C ARG A 98 -9.39 1.92 6.93
N ARG A 99 -10.68 1.58 6.86
CA ARG A 99 -11.69 2.50 6.31
C ARG A 99 -12.01 3.59 7.34
N THR A 100 -12.10 4.83 6.92
CA THR A 100 -12.48 5.98 7.76
C THR A 100 -13.82 6.58 7.32
N GLY A 101 -14.44 7.39 8.18
CA GLY A 101 -15.59 8.24 7.83
C GLY A 101 -16.86 7.49 7.38
N GLY A 102 -17.12 6.29 7.90
CA GLY A 102 -18.36 5.56 7.63
C GLY A 102 -18.46 4.96 6.22
N VAL A 103 -17.34 4.80 5.50
CA VAL A 103 -17.30 4.09 4.21
C VAL A 103 -17.68 2.63 4.43
N THR A 104 -18.93 2.28 4.14
CA THR A 104 -19.49 0.93 4.26
C THR A 104 -19.72 0.23 2.92
N GLY A 105 -19.50 0.90 1.78
CA GLY A 105 -20.16 0.48 0.53
C GLY A 105 -19.41 0.56 -0.81
N ALA A 106 -18.11 0.85 -0.88
CA ALA A 106 -17.39 0.87 -2.17
C ALA A 106 -16.09 0.05 -2.20
N VAL A 107 -15.72 -0.54 -1.07
CA VAL A 107 -14.54 -1.39 -0.94
C VAL A 107 -15.02 -2.63 -0.22
N THR A 108 -15.37 -3.68 -0.96
CA THR A 108 -15.97 -4.88 -0.37
C THR A 108 -14.90 -5.84 0.15
N GLY A 109 -14.93 -6.12 1.45
CA GLY A 109 -14.13 -7.17 2.07
C GLY A 109 -13.97 -6.92 3.56
N ALA A 110 -14.42 -7.86 4.38
CA ALA A 110 -14.26 -7.88 5.82
C ALA A 110 -13.62 -9.22 6.25
N VAL A 111 -12.83 -9.16 7.34
CA VAL A 111 -12.35 -10.24 8.25
C VAL A 111 -11.34 -11.25 7.63
N THR A 112 -10.30 -11.79 8.27
CA THR A 112 -9.86 -12.04 9.66
C THR A 112 -8.33 -11.93 9.77
N GLY A 113 -7.85 -11.51 10.96
CA GLY A 113 -6.43 -11.54 11.32
C GLY A 113 -5.84 -12.95 11.40
N GLY A 114 -4.52 -13.02 11.16
CA GLY A 114 -3.70 -14.21 11.30
C GLY A 114 -2.23 -13.79 11.34
N ALA A 115 -1.58 -14.07 12.47
CA ALA A 115 -0.21 -13.68 12.76
C ALA A 115 0.80 -14.41 11.87
N THR A 116 1.41 -13.68 10.93
CA THR A 116 2.80 -13.80 10.45
C THR A 116 3.06 -12.62 9.51
N GLY A 117 3.75 -11.58 9.96
CA GLY A 117 4.46 -10.62 9.09
C GLY A 117 3.68 -9.87 7.98
N GLY A 118 2.35 -9.79 8.04
CA GLY A 118 1.55 -9.19 6.96
C GLY A 118 0.25 -8.59 7.48
N GLY A 119 0.33 -7.38 8.02
CA GLY A 119 -0.82 -6.65 8.55
C GLY A 119 -1.75 -6.09 7.47
N THR A 120 -2.27 -6.87 6.53
CA THR A 120 -3.40 -6.35 5.73
C THR A 120 -4.63 -6.31 6.62
N GLY A 121 -4.90 -5.13 7.20
CA GLY A 121 -6.14 -4.80 7.90
C GLY A 121 -7.38 -5.03 7.03
N ASP A 122 -8.54 -4.59 7.50
CA ASP A 122 -9.86 -4.91 6.91
C ASP A 122 -10.07 -4.44 5.45
N VAL A 123 -9.09 -3.82 4.80
CA VAL A 123 -9.20 -3.26 3.44
C VAL A 123 -8.67 -4.25 2.41
N ARG A 124 -9.56 -4.71 1.54
CA ARG A 124 -9.26 -5.49 0.32
C ARG A 124 -9.87 -4.76 -0.87
N LEU A 125 -9.07 -4.58 -1.91
CA LEU A 125 -9.46 -3.87 -3.13
C LEU A 125 -9.32 -4.81 -4.33
N SER A 126 -10.36 -4.90 -5.15
CA SER A 126 -10.22 -5.37 -6.54
C SER A 126 -9.40 -4.35 -7.34
N TRP A 127 -8.90 -4.77 -8.52
CA TRP A 127 -8.21 -3.88 -9.44
C TRP A 127 -9.02 -2.62 -9.77
N GLY A 128 -10.31 -2.80 -10.07
CA GLY A 128 -11.22 -1.69 -10.38
C GLY A 128 -11.41 -0.73 -9.20
N GLU A 129 -11.56 -1.24 -7.97
CA GLU A 129 -11.67 -0.41 -6.77
C GLU A 129 -10.36 0.35 -6.50
N LEU A 130 -9.19 -0.30 -6.64
CA LEU A 130 -7.88 0.36 -6.47
C LEU A 130 -7.70 1.50 -7.47
N VAL A 131 -7.97 1.26 -8.76
CA VAL A 131 -7.87 2.28 -9.81
C VAL A 131 -8.88 3.40 -9.57
N ALA A 132 -10.12 3.10 -9.18
CA ALA A 132 -11.13 4.12 -8.91
C ALA A 132 -10.74 5.02 -7.72
N VAL A 133 -10.18 4.46 -6.64
CA VAL A 133 -9.71 5.26 -5.50
C VAL A 133 -8.48 6.10 -5.87
N ALA A 134 -7.56 5.54 -6.64
CA ALA A 134 -6.38 6.26 -7.10
C ALA A 134 -6.73 7.42 -8.05
N ASP A 135 -7.61 7.19 -9.02
CA ASP A 135 -7.92 8.13 -10.10
C ASP A 135 -9.06 9.10 -9.73
N GLY A 136 -9.79 8.82 -8.66
CA GLY A 136 -10.79 9.73 -8.10
C GLY A 136 -10.18 11.08 -7.68
N PRO A 137 -11.00 12.13 -7.55
CA PRO A 137 -10.53 13.44 -7.12
C PRO A 137 -9.85 13.30 -5.76
N GLY A 138 -8.58 13.71 -5.68
CA GLY A 138 -7.92 13.95 -4.40
C GLY A 138 -8.73 15.03 -3.71
N GLY A 139 -9.52 14.65 -2.70
CA GLY A 139 -10.40 15.59 -2.00
C GLY A 139 -9.60 16.84 -1.67
N GLY A 140 -10.06 18.02 -2.10
CA GLY A 140 -9.29 19.27 -2.12
C GLY A 140 -8.94 19.86 -0.74
N GLY A 141 -8.64 19.00 0.23
CA GLY A 141 -8.23 19.26 1.60
C GLY A 141 -7.22 18.21 2.07
N ASP A 142 -7.33 17.75 3.30
CA ASP A 142 -6.31 16.91 3.92
C ASP A 142 -6.23 15.49 3.30
N GLY A 143 -5.04 15.01 2.96
CA GLY A 143 -4.77 13.64 2.51
C GLY A 143 -3.76 13.58 1.35
N VAL A 144 -3.45 12.37 0.89
CA VAL A 144 -2.57 12.14 -0.27
C VAL A 144 -3.33 12.48 -1.56
N SER A 145 -2.85 13.51 -2.25
CA SER A 145 -3.55 14.13 -3.38
C SER A 145 -3.09 13.66 -4.76
N ASP A 146 -1.88 13.12 -4.87
CA ASP A 146 -1.38 12.57 -6.12
C ASP A 146 -1.96 11.17 -6.41
N ARG A 147 -2.31 10.91 -7.67
CA ARG A 147 -2.97 9.65 -8.09
C ARG A 147 -2.04 8.45 -8.00
N ASP A 148 -0.76 8.63 -8.28
CA ASP A 148 0.23 7.56 -8.34
C ASP A 148 0.72 7.23 -6.94
N GLU A 149 0.87 8.24 -6.08
CA GLU A 149 1.09 8.06 -4.65
C GLU A 149 -0.07 7.29 -3.99
N ARG A 150 -1.33 7.67 -4.26
CA ARG A 150 -2.51 6.94 -3.75
C ARG A 150 -2.52 5.49 -4.23
N PHE A 151 -2.24 5.27 -5.51
CA PHE A 151 -2.21 3.94 -6.10
C PHE A 151 -1.17 3.05 -5.42
N LEU A 152 0.06 3.52 -5.29
CA LEU A 152 1.15 2.75 -4.69
C LEU A 152 0.95 2.51 -3.19
N LEU A 153 0.42 3.51 -2.46
CA LEU A 153 0.07 3.35 -1.03
C LEU A 153 -0.96 2.25 -0.79
N LEU A 154 -1.88 2.03 -1.73
CA LEU A 154 -2.96 1.05 -1.60
C LEU A 154 -2.69 -0.25 -2.36
N LEU A 155 -1.60 -0.33 -3.12
CA LEU A 155 -1.20 -1.54 -3.83
C LEU A 155 -1.13 -2.78 -2.92
N PRO A 156 -0.63 -2.69 -1.66
CA PRO A 156 -0.66 -3.82 -0.72
C PRO A 156 -2.07 -4.35 -0.42
N CYS A 157 -3.13 -3.56 -0.61
CA CYS A 157 -4.52 -3.96 -0.44
C CYS A 157 -5.12 -4.69 -1.65
N LEU A 158 -4.45 -4.71 -2.81
CA LEU A 158 -4.94 -5.37 -4.02
C LEU A 158 -5.17 -6.87 -3.78
N ARG A 159 -6.33 -7.38 -4.22
CA ARG A 159 -6.77 -8.79 -4.15
C ARG A 159 -7.51 -9.19 -5.42
N GLY A 160 -7.65 -10.50 -5.60
CA GLY A 160 -8.37 -11.08 -6.73
C GLY A 160 -7.49 -11.19 -7.98
N THR A 161 -8.11 -10.99 -9.15
CA THR A 161 -7.48 -11.13 -10.47
C THR A 161 -7.40 -9.80 -11.20
N TRP A 162 -6.35 -9.64 -11.98
CA TRP A 162 -6.14 -8.51 -12.89
C TRP A 162 -5.56 -9.02 -14.20
N GLU A 163 -5.56 -8.16 -15.23
CA GLU A 163 -4.86 -8.44 -16.47
C GLU A 163 -3.39 -7.99 -16.30
N GLU A 164 -2.44 -8.88 -16.57
CA GLU A 164 -1.03 -8.68 -16.21
C GLU A 164 -0.42 -7.49 -16.97
N ALA A 165 -0.68 -7.37 -18.27
CA ALA A 165 -0.07 -6.32 -19.09
C ALA A 165 -0.53 -4.92 -18.65
N VAL A 166 -1.84 -4.75 -18.42
CA VAL A 166 -2.45 -3.51 -17.90
C VAL A 166 -1.96 -3.21 -16.49
N ALA A 167 -1.87 -4.22 -15.62
CA ALA A 167 -1.40 -4.03 -14.27
C ALA A 167 0.07 -3.60 -14.22
N ARG A 168 0.90 -4.24 -15.04
CA ARG A 168 2.32 -3.90 -15.19
C ARG A 168 2.50 -2.47 -15.71
N GLU A 169 1.81 -2.11 -16.79
CA GLU A 169 1.89 -0.75 -17.36
C GLU A 169 1.53 0.31 -16.30
N ARG A 170 0.45 0.08 -15.53
CA ARG A 170 0.02 1.01 -14.48
C ARG A 170 1.02 1.11 -13.32
N VAL A 171 1.57 -0.01 -12.85
CA VAL A 171 2.55 -0.04 -11.75
C VAL A 171 3.84 0.64 -12.19
N VAL A 172 4.35 0.34 -13.39
CA VAL A 172 5.55 1.01 -13.95
C VAL A 172 5.34 2.51 -14.03
N ALA A 173 4.21 2.95 -14.61
CA ALA A 173 3.90 4.38 -14.73
C ALA A 173 3.85 5.07 -13.36
N ALA A 174 3.22 4.44 -12.35
CA ALA A 174 3.16 4.99 -11.00
C ALA A 174 4.53 5.07 -10.33
N LEU A 175 5.37 4.03 -10.48
CA LEU A 175 6.73 4.00 -9.95
C LEU A 175 7.60 5.10 -10.58
N VAL A 176 7.55 5.28 -11.90
CA VAL A 176 8.25 6.38 -12.59
C VAL A 176 7.77 7.74 -12.06
N ALA A 177 6.46 7.92 -11.91
CA ALA A 177 5.89 9.19 -11.43
C ALA A 177 6.40 9.57 -10.03
N VAL A 178 6.65 8.59 -9.17
CA VAL A 178 7.18 8.82 -7.82
C VAL A 178 8.72 8.80 -7.73
N GLY A 179 9.41 8.73 -8.87
CA GLY A 179 10.86 8.88 -8.95
C GLY A 179 11.66 7.57 -8.91
N ALA A 180 11.04 6.43 -9.19
CA ALA A 180 11.78 5.18 -9.39
C ALA A 180 12.69 5.27 -10.64
N PRO A 181 13.94 4.76 -10.58
CA PRO A 181 14.86 4.80 -11.72
C PRO A 181 14.37 4.00 -12.94
N GLU A 182 14.62 4.52 -14.14
CA GLU A 182 14.21 3.89 -15.42
C GLU A 182 14.84 2.49 -15.61
N ASP A 183 16.04 2.26 -15.09
CA ASP A 183 16.78 1.01 -15.22
C ASP A 183 16.33 -0.08 -14.23
N THR A 184 15.57 0.29 -13.20
CA THR A 184 15.06 -0.64 -12.18
C THR A 184 13.54 -0.80 -12.19
N VAL A 185 12.79 0.14 -12.78
CA VAL A 185 11.33 0.20 -12.63
C VAL A 185 10.59 -1.05 -13.12
N GLU A 186 10.99 -1.61 -14.27
CA GLU A 186 10.39 -2.85 -14.81
C GLU A 186 10.64 -4.05 -13.88
N ARG A 187 11.83 -4.11 -13.29
CA ARG A 187 12.20 -5.16 -12.34
C ARG A 187 11.37 -5.01 -11.06
N ALA A 188 11.30 -3.80 -10.50
CA ALA A 188 10.49 -3.49 -9.33
C ALA A 188 9.01 -3.88 -9.55
N ALA A 189 8.42 -3.46 -10.67
CA ALA A 189 7.03 -3.78 -11.00
C ALA A 189 6.80 -5.30 -11.10
N GLY A 190 7.71 -6.04 -11.73
CA GLY A 190 7.64 -7.49 -11.84
C GLY A 190 7.66 -8.19 -10.48
N HIS A 191 8.50 -7.75 -9.55
CA HIS A 191 8.56 -8.32 -8.21
C HIS A 191 7.27 -8.03 -7.41
N LEU A 192 6.77 -6.79 -7.47
CA LEU A 192 5.53 -6.40 -6.80
C LEU A 192 4.35 -7.25 -7.28
N LEU A 193 4.15 -7.33 -8.60
CA LEU A 193 3.04 -8.10 -9.18
C LEU A 193 3.18 -9.59 -8.89
N GLY A 194 4.40 -10.15 -9.01
CA GLY A 194 4.64 -11.55 -8.71
C GLY A 194 4.31 -11.92 -7.26
N HIS A 195 4.60 -11.06 -6.29
CA HIS A 195 4.15 -11.25 -4.90
C HIS A 195 2.63 -11.22 -4.78
N LEU A 196 2.00 -10.19 -5.37
CA LEU A 196 0.55 -10.01 -5.29
C LEU A 196 -0.20 -11.21 -5.90
N GLU A 197 0.28 -11.75 -7.01
CA GLU A 197 -0.28 -12.95 -7.66
C GLU A 197 -0.14 -14.19 -6.78
N ARG A 198 1.05 -14.45 -6.22
CA ARG A 198 1.25 -15.57 -5.29
C ARG A 198 0.35 -15.47 -4.08
N ARG A 199 0.19 -14.27 -3.53
CA ARG A 199 -0.73 -14.02 -2.42
C ARG A 199 -2.17 -14.32 -2.80
N ALA A 200 -2.61 -13.89 -3.99
CA ALA A 200 -3.95 -14.15 -4.50
C ALA A 200 -4.24 -15.65 -4.69
N VAL A 201 -3.26 -16.43 -5.18
CA VAL A 201 -3.39 -17.88 -5.34
C VAL A 201 -3.58 -18.60 -4.00
N ASN A 202 -3.01 -18.06 -2.93
CA ASN A 202 -3.11 -18.63 -1.59
C ASN A 202 -4.38 -18.19 -0.82
N GLU A 203 -5.28 -17.42 -1.44
CA GLU A 203 -6.51 -16.99 -0.76
C GLU A 203 -7.57 -18.11 -0.69
N PRO A 204 -8.19 -18.33 0.49
CA PRO A 204 -9.29 -19.28 0.64
C PRO A 204 -10.50 -18.78 -0.16
N GLY A 205 -10.65 -19.28 -1.39
CA GLY A 205 -11.66 -18.85 -2.35
C GLY A 205 -11.16 -18.73 -3.79
N TRP A 206 -9.84 -18.84 -4.01
CA TRP A 206 -9.26 -18.87 -5.36
C TRP A 206 -9.88 -20.00 -6.19
N LYS A 207 -10.59 -19.62 -7.26
CA LYS A 207 -11.06 -20.56 -8.29
C LYS A 207 -10.02 -20.58 -9.40
N SER A 208 -9.32 -21.70 -9.53
CA SER A 208 -8.33 -21.87 -10.59
C SER A 208 -8.96 -21.57 -11.96
N PRO A 209 -8.32 -20.75 -12.81
CA PRO A 209 -8.77 -20.50 -14.18
C PRO A 209 -8.87 -21.79 -15.01
N LEU A 210 -8.20 -22.87 -14.57
CA LEU A 210 -8.16 -24.17 -15.23
C LEU A 210 -9.30 -25.11 -14.80
N SER A 211 -10.14 -24.73 -13.83
CA SER A 211 -11.24 -25.57 -13.33
C SER A 211 -12.54 -25.47 -14.14
N GLY A 212 -12.50 -24.85 -15.32
CA GLY A 212 -13.64 -24.76 -16.23
C GLY A 212 -13.47 -25.60 -17.50
N ARG A 213 -13.96 -26.85 -17.48
CA ARG A 213 -14.53 -27.53 -18.64
C ARG A 213 -15.67 -28.44 -18.21
#